data_AF-A0A973KR59-F1
#
_entry.id   AF-A0A973KR59-F1
#
_cell.length_a   1.000
_cell.length_b   1.000
_cell.length_c   1.000
_cell.angle_alpha   90.00
_cell.angle_beta   90.00
_cell.angle_gamma   90.00
#
_symmetry.space_group_name_H-M   'P 1'
#
loop_
_entity.id
_entity.type
_entity.pdbx_description
1 polymer ?
#
loop_
_entity_poly.entity_id
_entity_poly.type
_entity_poly.pdbx_seq_one_letter_code
_entity_poly.pdbx_strand_id
1 'polypeptide(L)'
;MGQKGRGWDRELPEGFEEWRDNGRNKVRRCWARSKKTGKQCTQPAASGQNVCRYHGANAKQNIAKAKERVVEQKAAALMATYGRKIETTATEALLEEVQWTAGHVAWLRERVQEIEGAALVEGTDREHPLVWGVTKEKSGGEDRGTTEEAAPNIWLKLYQQERTHLVRVCAEAIKAGIEERRIQLAEQQGALVAQAIRKILGDLQLTPEQQARVPEVVPRHLRALASA
;
A
#
# COMPACT_ATOMS: atom_id res chain seq x y z
N MET A 1 29.42 -17.89 -3.42
CA MET A 1 29.85 -18.24 -2.05
C MET A 1 28.74 -17.86 -1.09
N GLY A 2 27.98 -18.84 -0.58
CA GLY A 2 26.86 -18.57 0.33
C GLY A 2 27.35 -18.00 1.66
N GLN A 3 26.75 -16.90 2.11
CA GLN A 3 26.97 -16.39 3.46
C GLN A 3 26.61 -17.49 4.46
N LYS A 4 27.60 -18.05 5.16
CA LYS A 4 27.35 -18.88 6.33
C LYS A 4 26.67 -17.98 7.36
N GLY A 5 25.38 -18.19 7.59
CA GLY A 5 24.59 -17.36 8.50
C GLY A 5 25.28 -17.16 9.85
N ARG A 6 25.02 -16.04 10.52
CA ARG A 6 25.58 -15.73 11.85
C ARG A 6 24.47 -15.59 12.88
N GLY A 7 24.13 -16.70 13.53
CA GLY A 7 23.07 -16.75 14.54
C GLY A 7 21.84 -17.45 13.98
N TRP A 8 20.65 -16.88 14.17
CA TRP A 8 19.35 -17.50 13.87
C TRP A 8 19.21 -18.03 12.42
N ASP A 9 19.90 -17.40 11.48
CA ASP A 9 20.03 -17.67 10.05
C ASP A 9 21.03 -18.80 9.68
N ARG A 10 21.67 -19.44 10.68
CA ARG A 10 22.56 -20.59 10.44
C ARG A 10 21.77 -21.81 9.98
N GLU A 11 22.42 -22.65 9.17
CA GLU A 11 21.95 -23.99 8.88
C GLU A 11 21.91 -24.83 10.17
N LEU A 12 20.83 -25.61 10.33
CA LEU A 12 20.63 -26.48 11.48
C LEU A 12 21.74 -27.56 11.48
N PRO A 13 22.48 -27.74 12.59
CA PRO A 13 23.49 -28.79 12.65
C PRO A 13 22.89 -30.19 12.46
N GLU A 14 23.60 -31.07 11.77
CA GLU A 14 23.16 -32.44 11.51
C GLU A 14 22.82 -33.18 12.82
N GLY A 15 21.68 -33.87 12.83
CA GLY A 15 21.17 -34.60 14.00
C GLY A 15 20.61 -33.72 15.11
N PHE A 16 20.35 -32.43 14.86
CA PHE A 16 19.64 -31.56 15.79
C PHE A 16 18.17 -31.39 15.38
N GLU A 17 17.30 -31.25 16.37
CA GLU A 17 15.93 -30.83 16.19
C GLU A 17 15.84 -29.30 16.27
N GLU A 18 15.27 -28.66 15.26
CA GLU A 18 15.12 -27.20 15.24
C GLU A 18 14.07 -26.71 16.25
N TRP A 19 13.00 -27.49 16.42
CA TRP A 19 11.82 -27.11 17.17
C TRP A 19 11.59 -28.07 18.32
N ARG A 20 11.16 -27.53 19.46
CA ARG A 20 10.63 -28.29 20.59
C ARG A 20 9.15 -27.97 20.74
N ASP A 21 8.35 -29.00 20.95
CA ASP A 21 6.98 -28.85 21.43
C ASP A 21 6.97 -28.69 22.96
N ASN A 22 6.26 -27.68 23.46
CA ASN A 22 6.04 -27.46 24.89
C ASN A 22 4.57 -27.68 25.31
N GLY A 23 3.75 -28.27 24.43
CA GLY A 23 2.33 -28.54 24.63
C GLY A 23 1.41 -27.36 24.32
N ARG A 24 1.94 -26.15 24.09
CA ARG A 24 1.16 -24.97 23.69
C ARG A 24 1.56 -24.43 22.33
N ASN A 25 2.87 -24.33 22.07
CA ASN A 25 3.43 -23.82 20.82
C ASN A 25 4.77 -24.52 20.52
N LYS A 26 5.11 -24.61 19.22
CA LYS A 26 6.46 -24.98 18.80
C LYS A 26 7.40 -23.81 19.02
N VAL A 27 8.43 -24.00 19.84
CA VAL A 27 9.46 -23.00 20.11
C VAL A 27 10.81 -23.50 19.61
N ARG A 28 11.66 -22.60 19.10
CA ARG A 28 13.00 -23.00 18.66
C ARG A 28 13.77 -23.63 19.83
N ARG A 29 14.41 -24.76 19.56
CA ARG A 29 15.21 -25.50 20.52
C ARG A 29 16.65 -25.01 20.49
N CYS A 30 17.32 -25.05 21.63
CA CYS A 30 18.74 -24.72 21.73
C CYS A 30 19.60 -25.70 20.89
N TRP A 31 20.51 -25.17 20.09
CA TRP A 31 21.44 -25.92 19.24
C TRP A 31 22.79 -26.22 19.92
N ALA A 32 22.83 -26.20 21.24
CA ALA A 32 24.02 -26.58 22.00
C ALA A 32 23.88 -28.01 22.51
N ARG A 33 24.99 -28.74 22.65
CA ARG A 33 25.00 -30.04 23.33
C ARG A 33 25.15 -29.84 24.83
N SER A 34 24.41 -30.62 25.62
CA SER A 34 24.58 -30.71 27.06
C SER A 34 25.94 -31.32 27.39
N LYS A 35 26.75 -30.63 28.19
CA LYS A 35 28.06 -31.17 28.65
C LYS A 35 27.91 -32.47 29.45
N LYS A 36 26.78 -32.66 30.14
CA LYS A 36 26.53 -33.84 30.99
C LYS A 36 26.15 -35.09 30.19
N THR A 37 25.43 -34.92 29.08
CA THR A 37 24.81 -36.06 28.36
C THR A 37 25.27 -36.19 26.91
N GLY A 38 25.99 -35.21 26.35
CA GLY A 38 26.38 -35.16 24.93
C GLY A 38 25.22 -34.93 23.94
N LYS A 39 23.97 -35.06 24.41
CA LYS A 39 22.75 -34.85 23.62
C LYS A 39 22.41 -33.37 23.46
N GLN A 40 21.64 -33.03 22.42
CA GLN A 40 21.15 -31.66 22.22
C GLN A 40 20.36 -31.15 23.43
N CYS A 41 20.64 -29.91 23.83
CA CYS A 41 19.93 -29.23 24.91
C CYS A 41 18.42 -29.15 24.64
N THR A 42 17.61 -29.50 25.63
CA THR A 42 16.13 -29.49 25.55
C THR A 42 15.51 -28.11 25.83
N GLN A 43 16.32 -27.13 26.23
CA GLN A 43 15.85 -25.79 26.56
C GLN A 43 15.47 -24.99 25.30
N PRO A 44 14.49 -24.07 25.38
CA PRO A 44 14.19 -23.16 24.28
C PRO A 44 15.37 -22.23 24.03
N ALA A 45 15.63 -21.93 22.76
CA ALA A 45 16.56 -20.88 22.37
C ALA A 45 15.97 -19.50 22.73
N ALA A 46 16.84 -18.53 23.03
CA ALA A 46 16.40 -17.16 23.24
C ALA A 46 15.95 -16.53 21.91
N SER A 47 15.00 -15.59 21.96
CA SER A 47 14.55 -14.84 20.77
C SER A 47 15.74 -14.21 20.04
N GLY A 48 15.78 -14.34 18.71
CA GLY A 48 16.90 -13.83 17.91
C GLY A 48 18.17 -14.69 17.93
N GLN A 49 18.15 -15.88 18.53
CA GLN A 49 19.33 -16.72 18.79
C GLN A 49 19.06 -18.23 18.58
N ASN A 50 20.13 -19.02 18.47
CA ASN A 50 20.05 -20.49 18.39
C ASN A 50 20.35 -21.20 19.71
N VAL A 51 20.69 -20.47 20.77
CA VAL A 51 21.09 -21.05 22.06
C VAL A 51 20.23 -20.50 23.19
N CYS A 52 20.13 -21.25 24.28
CA CYS A 52 19.38 -20.85 25.47
C CYS A 52 20.24 -19.99 26.40
N ARG A 53 19.62 -19.43 27.43
CA ARG A 53 20.28 -18.63 28.48
C ARG A 53 21.48 -19.31 29.14
N TYR A 54 21.45 -20.64 29.26
CA TYR A 54 22.53 -21.44 29.86
C TYR A 54 23.67 -21.76 28.90
N HIS A 55 23.44 -21.65 27.59
CA HIS A 55 24.45 -21.92 26.56
C HIS A 55 24.87 -20.64 25.83
N GLY A 56 24.89 -19.52 26.57
CA GLY A 56 25.52 -18.27 26.15
C GLY A 56 24.57 -17.17 25.69
N ALA A 57 23.26 -17.40 25.65
CA ALA A 57 22.34 -16.38 25.13
C ALA A 57 22.27 -15.08 25.95
N ASN A 58 22.65 -15.14 27.23
CA ASN A 58 22.62 -14.01 28.16
C ASN A 58 23.85 -13.09 28.07
N ALA A 59 24.85 -13.42 27.26
CA ALA A 59 26.01 -12.56 27.11
C ALA A 59 25.60 -11.24 26.45
N LYS A 60 26.11 -10.08 26.94
CA LYS A 60 25.70 -8.74 26.48
C LYS A 60 25.79 -8.58 24.96
N GLN A 61 26.88 -9.05 24.36
CA GLN A 61 27.11 -9.05 22.92
C GLN A 61 26.10 -9.92 22.15
N ASN A 62 25.67 -11.03 22.74
CA ASN A 62 24.70 -11.94 22.12
C ASN A 62 23.29 -11.35 22.16
N ILE A 63 22.92 -10.69 23.27
CA ILE A 63 21.65 -9.95 23.39
C ILE A 63 21.61 -8.79 22.38
N ALA A 64 22.68 -8.00 22.28
CA ALA A 64 22.75 -6.88 21.33
C ALA A 64 22.56 -7.37 19.89
N LYS A 65 23.30 -8.42 19.48
CA LYS A 65 23.15 -9.03 18.17
C LYS A 65 21.79 -9.70 17.95
N ALA A 66 21.18 -10.27 18.99
CA ALA A 66 19.83 -10.83 18.89
C ALA A 66 18.77 -9.76 18.61
N LYS A 67 18.87 -8.60 19.26
CA LYS A 67 17.99 -7.45 19.01
C LYS A 67 18.12 -6.95 17.57
N GLU A 68 19.34 -6.78 17.09
CA GLU A 68 19.65 -6.40 15.70
C GLU A 68 18.97 -7.36 14.71
N ARG A 69 19.12 -8.68 14.88
CA ARG A 69 18.46 -9.68 14.02
C ARG A 69 16.93 -9.62 14.06
N VAL A 70 16.34 -9.41 15.24
CA VAL A 70 14.87 -9.28 15.35
C VAL A 70 14.40 -8.02 14.60
N VAL A 71 15.15 -6.92 14.66
CA VAL A 71 14.87 -5.71 13.90
C VAL A 71 15.02 -5.96 12.39
N GLU A 72 16.12 -6.60 11.97
CA GLU A 72 16.35 -6.99 10.57
C GLU A 72 15.23 -7.88 10.03
N GLN A 73 14.79 -8.89 10.81
CA GLN A 73 13.67 -9.75 10.41
C GLN A 73 12.35 -8.98 10.30
N LYS A 74 12.07 -8.07 11.22
CA LYS A 74 10.89 -7.19 11.13
C LYS A 74 10.98 -6.29 9.91
N ALA A 75 12.15 -5.72 9.63
CA ALA A 75 12.38 -4.90 8.44
C ALA A 75 12.22 -5.71 7.15
N ALA A 76 12.78 -6.93 7.08
CA ALA A 76 12.61 -7.83 5.95
C ALA A 76 11.13 -8.22 5.74
N ALA A 77 10.39 -8.48 6.82
CA ALA A 77 8.94 -8.73 6.75
C ALA A 77 8.17 -7.49 6.26
N LEU A 78 8.57 -6.28 6.66
CA LEU A 78 8.00 -5.03 6.16
C LEU A 78 8.34 -4.79 4.68
N MET A 79 9.51 -5.23 4.20
CA MET A 79 9.84 -5.13 2.78
C MET A 79 8.95 -5.99 1.90
N ALA A 80 8.44 -7.11 2.41
CA ALA A 80 7.46 -7.92 1.71
C ALA A 80 6.10 -7.20 1.52
N THR A 81 5.80 -6.18 2.32
CA THR A 81 4.57 -5.39 2.24
C THR A 81 4.81 -3.98 1.73
N TYR A 82 5.46 -3.12 2.51
CA TYR A 82 5.73 -1.71 2.20
C TYR A 82 6.71 -1.52 1.03
N GLY A 83 7.67 -2.44 0.87
CA GLY A 83 8.68 -2.40 -0.20
C GLY A 83 8.36 -3.26 -1.42
N ARG A 84 7.12 -3.75 -1.53
CA ARG A 84 6.73 -4.68 -2.59
C ARG A 84 6.83 -3.99 -3.96
N LYS A 85 7.59 -4.58 -4.88
CA LYS A 85 7.59 -4.16 -6.29
C LYS A 85 6.20 -4.39 -6.89
N ILE A 86 5.66 -3.35 -7.52
CA ILE A 86 4.45 -3.40 -8.33
C ILE A 86 4.91 -3.27 -9.79
N GLU A 87 4.44 -4.17 -10.65
CA GLU A 87 4.63 -4.05 -12.09
C GLU A 87 3.60 -3.04 -12.61
N THR A 88 4.06 -1.85 -12.97
CA THR A 88 3.25 -0.75 -13.51
C THR A 88 4.15 0.17 -14.32
N THR A 89 3.58 1.00 -15.19
CA THR A 89 4.29 2.09 -15.85
C THR A 89 4.16 3.40 -15.06
N ALA A 90 5.05 4.37 -15.32
CA ALA A 90 4.94 5.69 -14.70
C ALA A 90 3.62 6.40 -15.06
N THR A 91 3.13 6.21 -16.28
CA THR A 91 1.85 6.75 -16.76
C THR A 91 0.67 6.15 -16.00
N GLU A 92 0.61 4.83 -15.88
CA GLU A 92 -0.46 4.13 -15.15
C GLU A 92 -0.45 4.53 -13.68
N ALA A 93 0.71 4.46 -13.02
CA ALA A 93 0.84 4.84 -11.61
C ALA A 93 0.42 6.30 -11.35
N LEU A 94 0.79 7.24 -12.24
CA LEU A 94 0.42 8.64 -12.09
C LEU A 94 -1.09 8.87 -12.31
N LEU A 95 -1.71 8.17 -13.26
CA LEU A 95 -3.15 8.23 -13.48
C LEU A 95 -3.93 7.61 -12.31
N GLU A 96 -3.48 6.47 -11.80
CA GLU A 96 -4.06 5.85 -10.61
C GLU A 96 -3.97 6.79 -9.42
N GLU A 97 -2.82 7.41 -9.19
CA GLU A 97 -2.63 8.38 -8.10
C GLU A 97 -3.60 9.56 -8.22
N VAL A 98 -3.77 10.13 -9.43
CA VAL A 98 -4.77 11.18 -9.67
C VAL A 98 -6.17 10.73 -9.26
N GLN A 99 -6.56 9.50 -9.61
CA GLN A 99 -7.88 8.95 -9.27
C GLN A 99 -8.05 8.71 -7.77
N TRP A 100 -7.04 8.12 -7.12
CA TRP A 100 -7.04 7.88 -5.68
C TRP A 100 -7.12 9.18 -4.89
N THR A 101 -6.25 10.14 -5.19
CA THR A 101 -6.25 11.44 -4.53
C THR A 101 -7.55 12.20 -4.79
N ALA A 102 -8.14 12.10 -5.99
CA ALA A 102 -9.45 12.70 -6.27
C ALA A 102 -10.56 12.09 -5.38
N GLY A 103 -10.55 10.77 -5.21
CA GLY A 103 -11.44 10.07 -4.29
C GLY A 103 -11.24 10.49 -2.83
N HIS A 104 -9.99 10.57 -2.37
CA HIS A 104 -9.67 11.05 -1.02
C HIS A 104 -10.18 12.48 -0.79
N VAL A 105 -9.96 13.38 -1.74
CA VAL A 105 -10.44 14.77 -1.68
C VAL A 105 -11.97 14.84 -1.62
N ALA A 106 -12.67 14.02 -2.42
CA ALA A 106 -14.13 13.97 -2.39
C ALA A 106 -14.65 13.50 -1.02
N TRP A 107 -14.11 12.38 -0.51
CA TRP A 107 -14.51 11.84 0.79
C TRP A 107 -14.16 12.79 1.96
N LEU A 108 -12.97 13.38 1.96
CA LEU A 108 -12.55 14.34 2.98
C LEU A 108 -13.41 15.62 2.95
N ARG A 109 -13.86 16.04 1.76
CA ARG A 109 -14.79 17.17 1.62
C ARG A 109 -16.11 16.87 2.33
N GLU A 110 -16.69 15.69 2.08
CA GLU A 110 -17.94 15.28 2.73
C GLU A 110 -17.79 15.30 4.26
N ARG A 111 -16.70 14.72 4.80
CA ARG A 111 -16.43 14.75 6.24
C ARG A 111 -16.30 16.16 6.80
N VAL A 112 -15.62 17.07 6.10
CA VAL A 112 -15.49 18.48 6.54
C VAL A 112 -16.86 19.17 6.52
N GLN A 113 -17.67 18.93 5.48
CA GLN A 113 -19.02 19.49 5.34
C GLN A 113 -20.00 18.97 6.40
N GLU A 114 -19.89 17.70 6.81
CA GLU A 114 -20.66 17.15 7.92
C GLU A 114 -20.39 17.93 9.23
N ILE A 115 -19.12 18.20 9.53
CA ILE A 115 -18.70 18.93 10.73
C ILE A 115 -19.16 20.39 10.67
N GLU A 116 -18.99 21.04 9.51
CA GLU A 116 -19.45 22.40 9.26
C GLU A 116 -20.97 22.51 9.43
N GLY A 117 -21.73 21.59 8.82
CA GLY A 117 -23.18 21.55 8.91
C GLY A 117 -23.67 21.35 10.35
N ALA A 118 -23.04 20.46 11.12
CA ALA A 118 -23.38 20.26 12.54
C ALA A 118 -23.14 21.53 13.38
N ALA A 119 -22.02 22.21 13.17
CA ALA A 119 -21.68 23.44 13.90
C ALA A 119 -22.66 24.59 13.61
N LEU A 120 -23.09 24.72 12.35
CA LEU A 120 -24.08 25.72 11.93
C LEU A 120 -25.44 25.50 12.60
N VAL A 121 -25.86 24.24 12.78
CA VAL A 121 -27.10 23.90 13.50
C VAL A 121 -27.01 24.29 14.97
N GLU A 122 -25.83 24.18 15.58
CA GLU A 122 -25.60 24.55 16.98
C GLU A 122 -25.34 26.06 17.19
N GLY A 123 -25.14 26.83 16.12
CA GLY A 123 -24.95 28.29 16.18
C GLY A 123 -23.60 28.73 16.77
N THR A 124 -22.56 27.89 16.68
CA THR A 124 -21.29 28.07 17.40
C THR A 124 -20.17 28.68 16.53
N ASP A 125 -20.27 29.96 16.18
CA ASP A 125 -19.24 30.63 15.37
C ASP A 125 -17.89 30.83 16.10
N ARG A 126 -17.88 30.99 17.43
CA ARG A 126 -16.65 31.26 18.21
C ARG A 126 -15.87 30.00 18.61
N GLU A 127 -16.52 28.85 18.61
CA GLU A 127 -15.97 27.55 19.06
C GLU A 127 -16.17 26.49 17.96
N HIS A 128 -16.06 26.90 16.69
CA HIS A 128 -16.39 26.01 15.58
C HIS A 128 -15.46 24.76 15.58
N PRO A 129 -16.01 23.53 15.56
CA PRO A 129 -15.26 22.26 15.64
C PRO A 129 -14.17 22.01 14.57
N LEU A 130 -14.13 22.84 13.52
CA LEU A 130 -13.10 22.76 12.48
C LEU A 130 -11.82 23.52 12.88
N VAL A 131 -11.91 24.45 13.82
CA VAL A 131 -10.82 25.35 14.22
C VAL A 131 -10.60 25.40 15.73
N TRP A 132 -11.49 24.80 16.53
CA TRP A 132 -11.40 24.70 17.99
C TRP A 132 -11.65 23.26 18.45
N GLY A 133 -10.92 22.79 19.46
CA GLY A 133 -11.18 21.48 20.08
C GLY A 133 -10.12 21.02 21.08
N VAL A 134 -10.37 19.85 21.68
CA VAL A 134 -9.48 19.20 22.66
C VAL A 134 -8.17 18.79 22.01
N THR A 135 -7.06 19.32 22.51
CA THR A 135 -5.71 18.97 22.04
C THR A 135 -4.99 18.02 22.99
N LYS A 136 -5.42 17.94 24.25
CA LYS A 136 -4.81 17.07 25.25
C LYS A 136 -5.79 16.65 26.33
N GLU A 137 -5.72 15.38 26.71
CA GLU A 137 -6.44 14.84 27.86
C GLU A 137 -5.43 14.19 28.83
N LYS A 138 -5.46 14.61 30.09
CA LYS A 138 -4.65 14.01 31.17
C LYS A 138 -5.58 13.34 32.19
N SER A 139 -5.49 12.01 32.28
CA SER A 139 -6.32 11.18 33.17
C SER A 139 -5.70 10.88 34.55
N GLY A 140 -4.48 11.34 34.86
CA GLY A 140 -3.82 11.09 36.14
C GLY A 140 -2.82 12.16 36.58
N GLY A 141 -2.61 12.26 37.90
CA GLY A 141 -1.83 13.32 38.56
C GLY A 141 -2.70 14.44 39.15
N GLU A 142 -2.09 15.38 39.88
CA GLU A 142 -2.80 16.57 40.41
C GLU A 142 -3.29 17.48 39.27
N ASP A 143 -2.53 17.58 38.16
CA ASP A 143 -2.86 18.36 36.96
C ASP A 143 -3.78 17.60 35.97
N ARG A 144 -4.77 16.87 36.46
CA ARG A 144 -5.75 16.18 35.61
C ARG A 144 -6.71 17.17 34.94
N GLY A 145 -7.06 16.93 33.68
CA GLY A 145 -7.98 17.80 32.94
C GLY A 145 -7.80 17.74 31.43
N THR A 146 -8.66 18.48 30.75
CA THR A 146 -8.71 18.60 29.29
C THR A 146 -8.18 19.97 28.88
N THR A 147 -7.30 20.01 27.89
CA THR A 147 -6.82 21.25 27.27
C THR A 147 -7.48 21.38 25.90
N GLU A 148 -8.15 22.52 25.68
CA GLU A 148 -8.74 22.91 24.41
C GLU A 148 -7.99 24.11 23.85
N GLU A 149 -7.73 24.08 22.55
CA GLU A 149 -6.98 25.14 21.88
C GLU A 149 -7.54 25.39 20.47
N ALA A 150 -7.29 26.59 19.94
CA ALA A 150 -7.53 26.90 18.53
C ALA A 150 -6.52 26.14 17.66
N ALA A 151 -6.94 25.00 17.14
CA ALA A 151 -6.15 24.19 16.22
C ALA A 151 -7.06 23.66 15.09
N PRO A 152 -6.60 23.70 13.81
CA PRO A 152 -7.39 23.13 12.74
C PRO A 152 -7.60 21.63 12.96
N ASN A 153 -8.85 21.22 12.83
CA ASN A 153 -9.29 19.84 12.93
C ASN A 153 -8.48 18.94 11.99
N ILE A 154 -8.17 17.72 12.41
CA ILE A 154 -7.37 16.77 11.63
C ILE A 154 -7.97 16.51 10.24
N TRP A 155 -9.30 16.46 10.12
CA TRP A 155 -9.98 16.29 8.83
C TRP A 155 -9.75 17.47 7.90
N LEU A 156 -9.80 18.70 8.44
CA LEU A 156 -9.52 19.91 7.66
C LEU A 156 -8.05 19.95 7.21
N LYS A 157 -7.12 19.52 8.07
CA LYS A 157 -5.69 19.42 7.73
C LYS A 157 -5.44 18.40 6.61
N LEU A 158 -5.97 17.18 6.77
CA LEU A 158 -5.85 16.13 5.76
C LEU A 158 -6.50 16.56 4.44
N TYR A 159 -7.67 17.21 4.49
CA TYR A 159 -8.35 17.73 3.31
C TYR A 159 -7.49 18.76 2.54
N GLN A 160 -6.87 19.71 3.24
CA GLN A 160 -5.98 20.70 2.60
C GLN A 160 -4.72 20.05 2.03
N GLN A 161 -4.15 19.06 2.72
CA GLN A 161 -2.99 18.30 2.25
C GLN A 161 -3.31 17.53 0.96
N GLU A 162 -4.37 16.73 0.96
CA GLU A 162 -4.79 15.95 -0.21
C GLU A 162 -5.22 16.85 -1.38
N ARG A 163 -5.86 17.99 -1.13
CA ARG A 163 -6.16 18.96 -2.21
C ARG A 163 -4.91 19.53 -2.86
N THR A 164 -3.92 19.86 -2.05
CA THR A 164 -2.62 20.37 -2.56
C THR A 164 -1.91 19.29 -3.36
N HIS A 165 -1.93 18.05 -2.86
CA HIS A 165 -1.37 16.90 -3.56
C HIS A 165 -2.10 16.64 -4.88
N LEU A 166 -3.44 16.65 -4.91
CA LEU A 166 -4.26 16.47 -6.11
C LEU A 166 -3.89 17.46 -7.20
N VAL A 167 -3.82 18.75 -6.87
CA VAL A 167 -3.42 19.79 -7.83
C VAL A 167 -2.02 19.51 -8.38
N ARG A 168 -1.09 19.08 -7.53
CA ARG A 168 0.27 18.73 -7.95
C ARG A 168 0.28 17.55 -8.91
N VAL A 169 -0.35 16.43 -8.56
CA VAL A 169 -0.34 15.22 -9.41
C VAL A 169 -1.07 15.43 -10.73
N CYS A 170 -2.18 16.18 -10.72
CA CYS A 170 -2.87 16.58 -11.96
C CYS A 170 -1.97 17.45 -12.85
N ALA A 171 -1.26 18.42 -12.28
CA ALA A 171 -0.34 19.26 -13.03
C ALA A 171 0.81 18.43 -13.65
N GLU A 172 1.36 17.46 -12.92
CA GLU A 172 2.38 16.56 -13.45
C GLU A 172 1.83 15.63 -14.54
N ALA A 173 0.60 15.13 -14.40
CA ALA A 173 -0.04 14.30 -15.42
C ALA A 173 -0.28 15.06 -16.73
N ILE A 174 -0.72 16.32 -16.64
CA ILE A 174 -0.89 17.22 -17.80
C ILE A 174 0.47 17.52 -18.44
N LYS A 175 1.49 17.87 -17.64
CA LYS A 175 2.84 18.13 -18.17
C LYS A 175 3.46 16.91 -18.86
N ALA A 176 3.18 15.71 -18.35
CA ALA A 176 3.61 14.46 -18.95
C ALA A 176 2.89 14.12 -20.27
N GLY A 177 1.89 14.92 -20.69
CA GLY A 177 1.17 14.75 -21.94
C GLY A 177 0.33 13.48 -21.99
N ILE A 178 -0.11 12.99 -20.82
CA ILE A 178 -0.75 11.68 -20.70
C ILE A 178 -2.09 11.66 -21.44
N GLU A 179 -2.91 12.70 -21.28
CA GLU A 179 -4.22 12.77 -21.92
C GLU A 179 -4.10 12.92 -23.43
N GLU A 180 -3.19 13.76 -23.92
CA GLU A 180 -2.88 13.89 -25.34
C GLU A 180 -2.43 12.55 -25.93
N ARG A 181 -1.58 11.81 -25.20
CA ARG A 181 -1.11 10.49 -25.65
C ARG A 181 -2.23 9.47 -25.67
N ARG A 182 -3.14 9.49 -24.70
CA ARG A 182 -4.31 8.58 -24.65
C ARG A 182 -5.26 8.85 -25.81
N ILE A 183 -5.55 10.12 -26.10
CA ILE A 183 -6.38 10.51 -27.25
C ILE A 183 -5.71 10.06 -28.55
N GLN A 184 -4.41 10.34 -28.74
CA GLN A 184 -3.68 9.90 -29.93
C GLN A 184 -3.71 8.38 -30.11
N LEU A 185 -3.53 7.60 -29.04
CA LEU A 185 -3.60 6.14 -29.11
C LEU A 185 -5.01 5.67 -29.48
N ALA A 186 -6.05 6.25 -28.89
CA ALA A 186 -7.43 5.92 -29.21
C ALA A 186 -7.77 6.26 -30.68
N GLU A 187 -7.32 7.41 -31.18
CA GLU A 187 -7.49 7.82 -32.58
C GLU A 187 -6.74 6.87 -33.53
N GLN A 188 -5.49 6.52 -33.22
CA GLN A 188 -4.70 5.57 -34.02
C GLN A 188 -5.36 4.18 -34.05
N GLN A 189 -5.85 3.69 -32.91
CA GLN A 189 -6.59 2.44 -32.84
C GLN A 189 -7.88 2.50 -33.66
N GLY A 190 -8.65 3.58 -33.55
CA GLY A 190 -9.85 3.81 -34.36
C GLY A 190 -9.54 3.82 -35.87
N ALA A 191 -8.43 4.45 -36.27
CA ALA A 191 -7.97 4.46 -37.66
C ALA A 191 -7.60 3.05 -38.16
N LEU A 192 -6.91 2.25 -37.34
CA LEU A 192 -6.57 0.86 -37.68
C LEU A 192 -7.82 -0.01 -37.84
N VAL A 193 -8.80 0.10 -36.94
CA VAL A 193 -10.08 -0.61 -37.04
C VAL A 193 -10.83 -0.21 -38.32
N ALA A 194 -10.92 1.10 -38.60
CA ALA A 194 -11.55 1.59 -39.81
C ALA A 194 -10.84 1.09 -41.09
N GLN A 195 -9.51 1.05 -41.08
CA GLN A 195 -8.73 0.53 -42.21
C GLN A 195 -8.96 -0.97 -42.41
N ALA A 196 -9.01 -1.76 -41.34
CA ALA A 196 -9.30 -3.18 -41.39
C ALA A 196 -10.70 -3.44 -41.97
N ILE A 197 -11.72 -2.72 -41.50
CA ILE A 197 -13.09 -2.82 -42.03
C ILE A 197 -13.13 -2.49 -43.52
N ARG A 198 -12.46 -1.41 -43.97
CA ARG A 198 -12.42 -1.06 -45.40
C ARG A 198 -11.78 -2.15 -46.26
N LYS A 199 -10.69 -2.76 -45.80
CA LYS A 199 -10.04 -3.87 -46.51
C LYS A 199 -10.96 -5.09 -46.61
N ILE A 200 -11.57 -5.48 -45.49
CA ILE A 200 -12.54 -6.60 -45.46
C ILE A 200 -13.69 -6.36 -46.43
N LEU A 201 -14.31 -5.18 -46.40
CA LEU A 201 -15.41 -4.85 -47.31
C LEU A 201 -14.95 -4.79 -48.78
N GLY A 202 -13.71 -4.36 -49.04
CA GLY A 202 -13.11 -4.40 -50.37
C GLY A 202 -12.93 -5.83 -50.90
N ASP A 203 -12.48 -6.75 -50.06
CA ASP A 203 -12.27 -8.15 -50.41
C ASP A 203 -13.59 -8.92 -50.65
N LEU A 204 -14.69 -8.46 -50.03
CA LEU A 204 -16.02 -9.06 -50.15
C LEU A 204 -16.75 -8.75 -51.46
N GLN A 205 -16.19 -7.90 -52.33
CA GLN A 205 -16.72 -7.59 -53.67
C GLN A 205 -18.23 -7.25 -53.68
N LEU A 206 -18.62 -6.31 -52.82
CA LEU A 206 -20.02 -5.90 -52.65
C LEU A 206 -20.63 -5.34 -53.94
N THR A 207 -21.93 -5.58 -54.17
CA THR A 207 -22.66 -4.91 -55.27
C THR A 207 -22.76 -3.40 -55.02
N PRO A 208 -23.01 -2.57 -56.06
CA PRO A 208 -23.18 -1.12 -55.88
C PRO A 208 -24.25 -0.76 -54.83
N GLU A 209 -25.35 -1.51 -54.80
CA GLU A 209 -26.45 -1.31 -53.84
C GLU A 209 -26.03 -1.68 -52.41
N GLN A 210 -25.22 -2.73 -52.23
CA GLN A 210 -24.68 -3.12 -50.93
C GLN A 210 -23.64 -2.11 -50.44
N GLN A 211 -22.75 -1.66 -51.34
CA GLN A 211 -21.73 -0.65 -51.04
C GLN A 211 -22.35 0.67 -50.58
N ALA A 212 -23.47 1.09 -51.19
CA ALA A 212 -24.19 2.30 -50.82
C ALA A 212 -24.72 2.26 -49.37
N ARG A 213 -24.96 1.07 -48.80
CA ARG A 213 -25.43 0.89 -47.42
C ARG A 213 -24.30 0.87 -46.38
N VAL A 214 -23.05 0.68 -46.80
CA VAL A 214 -21.89 0.58 -45.89
C VAL A 214 -21.74 1.79 -44.95
N PRO A 215 -21.84 3.05 -45.42
CA PRO A 215 -21.68 4.23 -44.55
C PRO A 215 -22.76 4.37 -43.48
N GLU A 216 -23.90 3.69 -43.62
CA GLU A 216 -24.98 3.67 -42.64
C GLU A 216 -24.84 2.47 -41.68
N VAL A 217 -24.64 1.27 -42.25
CA VAL A 217 -24.64 0.01 -41.50
C VAL A 217 -23.45 -0.09 -40.56
N VAL A 218 -22.24 0.23 -41.03
CA VAL A 218 -21.01 0.06 -40.24
C VAL A 218 -21.01 1.00 -39.02
N PRO A 219 -21.24 2.33 -39.15
CA PRO A 219 -21.26 3.21 -37.99
C PRO A 219 -22.38 2.88 -36.99
N ARG A 220 -23.54 2.41 -37.45
CA ARG A 220 -24.63 1.97 -36.58
C ARG A 220 -24.17 0.86 -35.62
N HIS A 221 -23.48 -0.16 -36.14
CA HIS A 221 -22.97 -1.25 -35.33
C HIS A 221 -21.79 -0.85 -34.44
N LEU A 222 -20.88 -0.01 -34.94
CA LEU A 222 -19.76 0.49 -34.11
C LEU A 222 -20.24 1.35 -32.93
N ARG A 223 -21.26 2.20 -33.13
CA ARG A 223 -21.86 2.97 -32.03
C ARG A 223 -22.56 2.08 -30.99
N ALA A 224 -23.25 1.03 -31.45
CA ALA A 224 -23.89 0.07 -30.56
C ALA A 224 -22.87 -0.64 -29.64
N LEU A 225 -21.65 -0.93 -30.13
CA LEU A 225 -20.57 -1.49 -29.31
C LEU A 225 -20.03 -0.50 -28.28
N ALA A 226 -20.01 0.80 -28.58
CA ALA A 226 -19.50 1.82 -27.66
C ALA A 226 -20.50 2.20 -26.54
N SER A 227 -21.76 1.79 -26.69
CA SER A 227 -22.84 2.07 -25.73
C SER A 227 -23.23 0.85 -24.88
N ALA A 228 -22.59 -0.30 -25.12
CA ALA A 228 -22.76 -1.54 -24.39
C ALA A 228 -21.68 -1.69 -23.31
#